data_AF-A0A7I8W9A7-F1
#
_entry.id   AF-A0A7I8W9A7-F1
#
_cell.length_a   1.000
_cell.length_b   1.000
_cell.length_c   1.000
_cell.angle_alpha   90.00
_cell.angle_beta   90.00
_cell.angle_gamma   90.00
#
_symmetry.space_group_name_H-M   'P 1'
#
loop_
_entity.id
_entity.type
_entity.pdbx_description
1 polymer ?
#
loop_
_entity_poly.entity_id
_entity_poly.type
_entity_poly.pdbx_seq_one_letter_code
_entity_poly.pdbx_strand_id
1 'polypeptide(L)'
;MRVDRKKMEQENLSREERRRRRRATEKYRTAHATRERVRVEAFNVAFSELRKLLPTLPPDKKLSKIEILRLAICYINYLNHVLELNNG
;
A
#
# COMPACT_ATOMS: atom_id res chain seq x y z
N MET A 1 9.32 -29.61 -35.38
CA MET A 1 7.94 -29.56 -35.94
C MET A 1 6.89 -28.97 -34.99
N ARG A 2 6.60 -29.49 -33.78
CA ARG A 2 5.60 -28.86 -32.86
C ARG A 2 6.09 -27.57 -32.18
N VAL A 3 7.40 -27.46 -31.92
CA VAL A 3 8.02 -26.30 -31.25
C VAL A 3 8.03 -25.06 -32.15
N ASP A 4 8.19 -25.28 -33.47
CA ASP A 4 8.27 -24.22 -34.49
C ASP A 4 6.92 -23.51 -34.70
N ARG A 5 5.81 -24.26 -34.64
CA ARG A 5 4.45 -23.71 -34.80
C ARG A 5 4.05 -22.74 -33.68
N LYS A 6 4.40 -23.05 -32.42
CA LYS A 6 4.15 -22.15 -31.27
C LYS A 6 4.98 -20.87 -31.33
N LYS A 7 6.15 -20.90 -31.97
CA LYS A 7 7.00 -19.71 -32.18
C LYS A 7 6.41 -18.78 -33.25
N MET A 8 5.95 -19.33 -34.37
CA MET A 8 5.26 -18.57 -35.44
C MET A 8 3.95 -17.92 -34.94
N GLU A 9 3.18 -18.62 -34.11
CA GLU A 9 1.98 -18.06 -33.47
C GLU A 9 2.26 -16.92 -32.47
N GLN A 10 3.49 -16.80 -31.96
CA GLN A 10 3.89 -15.69 -31.07
C GLN A 10 4.31 -14.44 -31.87
N GLU A 11 4.85 -14.61 -33.08
CA GLU A 11 5.29 -13.50 -33.94
C GLU A 11 4.12 -12.72 -34.54
N ASN A 12 3.00 -13.38 -34.84
CA ASN A 12 1.81 -12.71 -35.41
C ASN A 12 0.90 -12.00 -34.38
N LEU A 13 1.25 -12.01 -33.10
CA LEU A 13 0.44 -11.34 -32.07
C LEU A 13 0.60 -9.82 -32.10
N SER A 14 -0.52 -9.12 -32.01
CA SER A 14 -0.54 -7.70 -31.72
C SER A 14 0.18 -7.40 -30.40
N ARG A 15 0.75 -6.19 -30.29
CA ARG A 15 1.40 -5.71 -29.05
C ARG A 15 0.48 -5.86 -27.84
N GLU A 16 -0.82 -5.68 -28.01
CA GLU A 16 -1.79 -5.82 -26.94
C GLU A 16 -1.96 -7.29 -26.50
N GLU A 17 -2.08 -8.21 -27.44
CA GLU A 17 -2.23 -9.64 -27.15
C GLU A 17 -0.99 -10.21 -26.44
N ARG A 18 0.21 -9.78 -26.85
CA ARG A 18 1.47 -10.12 -26.16
C ARG A 18 1.45 -9.63 -24.71
N ARG A 19 0.97 -8.41 -24.45
CA ARG A 19 0.81 -7.87 -23.09
C ARG A 19 -0.21 -8.67 -22.28
N ARG A 20 -1.37 -9.00 -22.86
CA ARG A 20 -2.41 -9.81 -22.21
C ARG A 20 -1.87 -11.20 -21.84
N ARG A 21 -1.23 -11.90 -22.77
CA ARG A 21 -0.61 -13.22 -22.51
C ARG A 21 0.46 -13.14 -21.41
N ARG A 22 1.34 -12.12 -21.45
CA ARG A 22 2.35 -11.91 -20.38
C ARG A 22 1.68 -11.73 -19.02
N ARG A 23 0.65 -10.89 -18.93
CA ARG A 23 -0.10 -10.64 -17.68
C ARG A 23 -0.83 -11.87 -17.16
N ALA A 24 -1.24 -12.76 -18.05
CA ALA A 24 -1.87 -14.05 -17.72
C ALA A 24 -0.86 -15.15 -17.31
N THR A 25 0.45 -14.90 -17.35
CA THR A 25 1.42 -15.86 -16.83
C THR A 25 1.43 -15.84 -15.30
N GLU A 26 1.61 -17.00 -14.69
CA GLU A 26 1.72 -17.10 -13.23
C GLU A 26 2.87 -16.24 -12.70
N LYS A 27 4.05 -16.34 -13.34
CA LYS A 27 5.22 -15.52 -13.00
C LYS A 27 4.90 -14.02 -12.92
N TYR A 28 4.11 -13.49 -13.87
CA TYR A 28 3.71 -12.08 -13.84
C TYR A 28 2.75 -11.79 -12.68
N ARG A 29 1.72 -12.64 -12.49
CA ARG A 29 0.75 -12.48 -11.40
C ARG A 29 1.41 -12.53 -10.04
N THR A 30 2.24 -13.54 -9.78
CA THR A 30 2.96 -13.69 -8.50
C THR A 30 3.85 -12.47 -8.26
N ALA A 31 4.66 -12.06 -9.25
CA ALA A 31 5.53 -10.90 -9.10
C ALA A 31 4.75 -9.60 -8.82
N HIS A 32 3.59 -9.42 -9.46
CA HIS A 32 2.71 -8.27 -9.20
C HIS A 32 2.09 -8.33 -7.80
N ALA A 33 1.60 -9.49 -7.37
CA ALA A 33 1.06 -9.69 -6.04
C ALA A 33 2.11 -9.44 -4.95
N THR A 34 3.34 -9.93 -5.13
CA THR A 34 4.46 -9.66 -4.21
C THR A 34 4.75 -8.16 -4.10
N ARG A 35 4.81 -7.44 -5.23
CA ARG A 35 5.05 -5.99 -5.22
C ARG A 35 3.96 -5.25 -4.46
N GLU A 36 2.70 -5.60 -4.71
CA GLU A 36 1.57 -4.96 -4.02
C GLU A 36 1.57 -5.28 -2.52
N ARG A 37 1.91 -6.52 -2.15
CA ARG A 37 2.08 -6.90 -0.74
C ARG A 37 3.14 -6.04 -0.05
N VAL A 38 4.32 -5.87 -0.67
CA VAL A 38 5.40 -5.02 -0.13
C VAL A 38 4.94 -3.56 0.00
N ARG A 39 4.22 -3.04 -0.99
CA ARG A 39 3.66 -1.67 -0.95
C ARG A 39 2.70 -1.49 0.23
N VAL A 40 1.80 -2.45 0.45
CA VAL A 40 0.83 -2.43 1.55
C VAL A 40 1.52 -2.62 2.90
N GLU A 41 2.56 -3.46 2.97
CA GLU A 41 3.38 -3.67 4.16
C GLU A 41 4.08 -2.37 4.58
N ALA A 42 4.73 -1.67 3.64
CA ALA A 42 5.34 -0.37 3.90
C ALA A 42 4.31 0.67 4.40
N PHE A 43 3.12 0.69 3.82
CA PHE A 43 2.02 1.54 4.27
C PHE A 43 1.57 1.20 5.70
N ASN A 44 1.45 -0.09 6.04
CA ASN A 44 1.06 -0.53 7.37
C ASN A 44 2.12 -0.21 8.44
N VAL A 45 3.42 -0.29 8.07
CA VAL A 45 4.52 0.15 8.95
C VAL A 45 4.37 1.64 9.26
N ALA A 46 4.17 2.49 8.25
CA ALA A 46 3.94 3.93 8.47
C ALA A 46 2.71 4.21 9.37
N PHE A 47 1.62 3.45 9.19
CA PHE A 47 0.45 3.53 10.06
C PHE A 47 0.74 3.12 11.51
N SER A 48 1.58 2.11 11.71
CA SER A 48 2.00 1.68 13.05
C SER A 48 2.86 2.74 13.73
N GLU A 49 3.80 3.35 13.01
CA GLU A 49 4.60 4.46 13.54
C GLU A 49 3.73 5.66 13.91
N LEU A 50 2.77 6.04 13.07
CA LEU A 50 1.81 7.10 13.41
C LEU A 50 1.03 6.75 14.68
N ARG A 51 0.52 5.51 14.82
CA ARG A 51 -0.24 5.07 16.00
C ARG A 51 0.55 5.21 17.31
N LYS A 52 1.86 4.98 17.30
CA LYS A 52 2.71 5.10 18.50
C LYS A 52 2.77 6.52 19.06
N LEU A 53 2.59 7.52 18.20
CA LEU A 53 2.61 8.94 18.57
C LEU A 53 1.27 9.43 19.14
N LEU A 54 0.19 8.65 19.00
CA LEU A 54 -1.15 9.08 19.36
C LEU A 54 -1.48 8.75 20.82
N PRO A 55 -2.00 9.72 21.60
CA PRO A 55 -2.40 9.47 22.97
C PRO A 55 -3.69 8.63 23.02
N THR A 56 -3.67 7.52 23.78
CA THR A 56 -4.86 6.69 24.02
C THR A 56 -4.94 6.21 25.47
N LEU A 57 -6.16 5.99 25.95
CA LEU A 57 -6.43 5.32 27.21
C LEU A 57 -7.32 4.08 26.96
N PRO A 58 -6.86 2.86 27.26
CA PRO A 58 -5.50 2.51 27.66
C PRO A 58 -4.46 2.73 26.53
N PRO A 59 -3.15 2.77 26.82
CA PRO A 59 -2.10 3.01 25.81
C PRO A 59 -2.10 2.02 24.65
N ASP A 60 -2.55 0.79 24.88
CA ASP A 60 -2.63 -0.32 23.93
C ASP A 60 -3.98 -0.43 23.21
N LYS A 61 -4.87 0.57 23.36
CA LYS A 61 -6.17 0.60 22.66
C LYS A 61 -6.00 0.36 21.17
N LYS A 62 -6.66 -0.68 20.64
CA LYS A 62 -6.68 -0.95 19.20
C LYS A 62 -7.49 0.14 18.51
N LEU A 63 -6.90 0.75 17.49
CA LEU A 63 -7.53 1.75 16.64
C LEU A 63 -7.58 1.25 15.20
N SER A 64 -8.69 1.48 14.52
CA SER A 64 -8.80 1.32 13.07
C SER A 64 -7.99 2.39 12.33
N LYS A 65 -7.72 2.18 11.04
CA LYS A 65 -6.99 3.15 10.20
C LYS A 65 -7.67 4.52 10.17
N ILE A 66 -9.00 4.56 10.11
CA ILE A 66 -9.74 5.84 10.11
C ILE A 66 -9.67 6.55 11.47
N GLU A 67 -9.71 5.81 12.58
CA GLU A 67 -9.54 6.38 13.91
C GLU A 67 -8.14 6.95 14.11
N ILE A 68 -7.10 6.26 13.65
CA ILE A 68 -5.70 6.75 13.67
C ILE A 68 -5.60 8.10 12.95
N LEU A 69 -6.17 8.21 11.73
CA LEU A 69 -6.11 9.46 10.97
C LEU A 69 -6.87 10.59 11.66
N ARG A 70 -8.09 10.32 12.15
CA ARG A 70 -8.90 11.34 12.85
C ARG A 70 -8.22 11.81 14.13
N LEU A 71 -7.69 10.88 14.92
CA LEU A 71 -7.00 11.19 16.17
C LEU A 71 -5.70 11.96 15.92
N ALA A 72 -4.95 11.64 14.86
CA ALA A 72 -3.76 12.39 14.47
C ALA A 72 -4.09 13.86 14.16
N ILE A 73 -5.15 14.11 13.37
CA ILE A 73 -5.60 15.48 13.06
C ILE A 73 -6.00 16.21 14.35
N CYS A 74 -6.80 15.59 15.21
CA CYS A 74 -7.19 16.19 16.49
C CYS A 74 -5.99 16.48 17.38
N TYR A 75 -5.01 15.59 17.42
CA TYR A 75 -3.84 15.74 18.29
C TYR A 75 -2.91 16.85 17.82
N ILE A 76 -2.69 16.98 16.50
CA ILE A 76 -1.95 18.13 15.94
C ILE A 76 -2.64 19.45 16.32
N ASN A 77 -3.96 19.54 16.14
CA ASN A 77 -4.72 20.75 16.51
C ASN A 77 -4.63 21.06 18.02
N TYR A 78 -4.70 20.03 18.86
CA TYR A 78 -4.55 20.18 20.30
C TYR A 78 -3.17 20.72 20.68
N LEU A 79 -2.10 20.17 20.10
CA LEU A 79 -0.73 20.64 20.38
C LEU A 79 -0.51 22.08 19.93
N ASN A 80 -1.05 22.48 18.77
CA ASN A 80 -1.01 23.86 18.30
C ASN A 80 -1.72 24.81 19.29
N HIS A 81 -2.90 24.43 19.78
CA HIS A 81 -3.63 25.22 20.76
C HIS A 81 -2.87 25.37 22.08
N VAL A 82 -2.23 24.30 22.57
CA VAL A 82 -1.40 24.35 23.78
C VAL A 82 -0.21 25.30 23.59
N LEU A 83 0.42 25.31 22.42
CA LEU A 83 1.51 26.24 22.12
C LEU A 83 1.02 27.70 22.08
N GLU A 84 -0.14 27.97 21.48
CA GLU A 84 -0.74 29.31 21.46
C GLU A 84 -1.05 29.82 22.87
N LEU A 85 -1.65 28.99 23.72
CA LEU A 85 -1.94 29.34 25.11
C LEU A 85 -0.68 29.63 25.94
N ASN A 86 0.42 28.94 25.66
CA ASN A 86 1.68 29.11 26.39
C ASN A 86 2.52 30.30 25.90
N ASN A 87 2.17 30.89 24.74
CA ASN A 87 2.88 32.01 24.13
C ASN A 87 2.17 33.36 24.32
N GLY A 88 1.05 33.39 25.06
CA GLY A 88 0.33 34.62 25.47
C GLY A 88 0.43 34.84 26.98
#